data_AF-A0A3B8ZZF1-F1
#
_entry.id   AF-A0A3B8ZZF1-F1
#
_cell.length_a   1.000
_cell.length_b   1.000
_cell.length_c   1.000
_cell.angle_alpha   90.00
_cell.angle_beta   90.00
_cell.angle_gamma   90.00
#
_symmetry.space_group_name_H-M   'P 1'
#
loop_
_entity.id
_entity.type
_entity.pdbx_description
1 polymer ?
#
loop_
_entity_poly.entity_id
_entity_poly.type
_entity_poly.pdbx_seq_one_letter_code
_entity_poly.pdbx_strand_id
1 'polypeptide(L)'
;QATLVTSGAYGLVRHPIYSGLIIAAVGFTLVVQGWLTAGFTLLLGALLDCKSRREERLLLVQLPGYADYCRRVKRLIPYLY
;
A
#
# COMPACT_ATOMS: atom_id res chain seq x y z
N GLN A 1 -5.91 -6.02 22.79
CA GLN A 1 -4.64 -6.40 22.13
C GLN A 1 -4.91 -6.37 20.63
N ALA A 2 -4.12 -5.64 19.85
CA ALA A 2 -4.31 -5.60 18.39
C ALA A 2 -3.77 -6.90 17.79
N THR A 3 -4.60 -7.64 17.06
CA THR A 3 -4.20 -8.92 16.45
C THR A 3 -3.76 -8.66 15.01
N LEU A 4 -2.55 -9.12 14.66
CA LEU A 4 -2.04 -8.99 13.30
C LEU A 4 -2.77 -9.97 12.36
N VAL A 5 -3.55 -9.44 11.41
CA VAL A 5 -4.20 -10.25 10.38
C VAL A 5 -3.25 -10.37 9.20
N THR A 6 -2.75 -11.59 8.96
CA THR A 6 -1.80 -11.91 7.87
C THR A 6 -2.41 -12.86 6.83
N SER A 7 -3.67 -13.25 6.99
CA SER A 7 -4.39 -14.15 6.09
C SER A 7 -5.07 -13.41 4.94
N GLY A 8 -5.24 -14.10 3.81
CA GLY A 8 -5.92 -13.56 2.62
C GLY A 8 -5.11 -12.49 1.89
N ALA A 9 -5.76 -11.38 1.51
CA ALA A 9 -5.13 -10.30 0.74
C ALA A 9 -3.94 -9.65 1.49
N TYR A 10 -3.99 -9.63 2.83
CA TYR A 10 -2.90 -9.15 3.68
C TYR A 10 -1.66 -10.06 3.63
N GLY A 11 -1.81 -11.34 3.27
CA GLY A 11 -0.67 -12.24 3.05
C GLY A 11 0.09 -11.98 1.75
N LEU A 12 -0.54 -11.29 0.79
CA LEU A 12 0.03 -10.97 -0.52
C LEU A 12 0.63 -9.56 -0.54
N VAL A 13 -0.07 -8.58 0.05
CA VAL A 13 0.33 -7.18 0.08
C VAL A 13 -0.06 -6.56 1.42
N ARG A 14 0.83 -5.77 2.04
CA ARG A 14 0.56 -5.16 3.36
C ARG A 14 -0.62 -4.18 3.36
N HIS A 15 -0.86 -3.50 2.23
CA HIS A 15 -1.98 -2.58 2.06
C HIS A 15 -2.74 -2.85 0.75
N PRO A 16 -3.60 -3.88 0.71
CA PRO A 16 -4.35 -4.23 -0.50
C PRO A 16 -5.28 -3.11 -0.96
N ILE A 17 -5.82 -2.33 -0.01
CA ILE A 17 -6.68 -1.17 -0.29
C ILE A 17 -5.92 -0.08 -1.05
N TYR A 18 -4.68 0.23 -0.66
CA TYR A 18 -3.87 1.24 -1.36
C TYR A 18 -3.49 0.80 -2.77
N SER A 19 -3.21 -0.50 -2.93
CA SER A 19 -2.96 -1.10 -4.24
C SER A 19 -4.20 -0.97 -5.14
N GLY A 20 -5.39 -1.28 -4.60
CA GLY A 20 -6.65 -1.11 -5.32
C GLY A 20 -6.96 0.35 -5.69
N LEU A 21 -6.69 1.30 -4.79
CA LEU A 21 -6.83 2.74 -5.05
C LEU A 21 -5.90 3.22 -6.17
N ILE A 22 -4.64 2.78 -6.17
CA ILE A 22 -3.69 3.12 -7.23
C ILE A 22 -4.14 2.53 -8.56
N ILE A 23 -4.57 1.26 -8.58
CA ILE A 23 -5.09 0.61 -9.79
C ILE A 23 -6.32 1.37 -10.32
N ALA A 24 -7.26 1.74 -9.44
CA ALA A 24 -8.45 2.50 -9.81
C ALA A 24 -8.08 3.89 -10.36
N ALA A 25 -7.14 4.59 -9.74
CA ALA A 25 -6.65 5.89 -10.19
C ALA A 25 -5.93 5.81 -11.55
N VAL A 26 -5.13 4.75 -11.77
CA VAL A 26 -4.51 4.46 -13.06
C VAL A 26 -5.58 4.18 -14.12
N GLY A 27 -6.58 3.34 -13.82
CA GLY A 27 -7.71 3.08 -14.71
C GLY A 27 -8.48 4.36 -15.07
N PHE A 28 -8.74 5.22 -14.08
CA PHE A 28 -9.38 6.51 -14.30
C PHE A 28 -8.53 7.43 -15.20
N THR A 29 -7.22 7.45 -14.98
CA THR A 29 -6.27 8.20 -15.84
C THR A 29 -6.33 7.73 -17.28
N LEU A 30 -6.38 6.41 -17.50
CA LEU A 30 -6.48 5.82 -18.84
C LEU A 30 -7.81 6.16 -19.53
N VAL A 31 -8.91 6.20 -18.79
CA VAL A 31 -10.23 6.56 -19.32
C VAL A 31 -10.29 8.05 -19.71
N VAL A 32 -9.77 8.93 -18.87
CA VAL A 32 -9.81 10.39 -19.11
C VAL A 32 -8.74 10.83 -20.12
N GLN A 33 -7.67 10.04 -20.29
CA GLN A 33 -6.49 10.36 -21.13
C GLN A 33 -5.88 11.75 -20.84
N GLY A 34 -6.00 12.20 -19.58
CA GLY A 34 -5.54 13.51 -19.14
C GLY A 34 -4.13 13.44 -18.55
N TRP A 35 -3.23 14.30 -19.02
CA TRP A 35 -1.91 14.47 -18.38
C TRP A 35 -2.03 14.98 -16.93
N LEU A 36 -3.06 15.76 -16.62
CA LEU A 36 -3.38 16.19 -15.26
C LEU A 36 -3.81 15.01 -14.36
N THR A 37 -4.66 14.10 -14.86
CA THR A 37 -5.10 12.93 -14.09
C THR A 37 -3.95 11.95 -13.85
N ALA A 38 -3.00 11.85 -14.79
CA ALA A 38 -1.76 11.11 -14.58
C ALA A 38 -0.93 11.72 -13.44
N GLY A 39 -0.78 13.05 -13.41
CA GLY A 39 -0.12 13.76 -12.32
C GLY A 39 -0.79 13.52 -10.97
N PHE A 40 -2.13 13.58 -10.92
CA PHE A 40 -2.90 13.27 -9.70
C PHE A 40 -2.72 11.84 -9.23
N THR A 41 -2.72 10.87 -10.14
CA THR A 41 -2.51 9.45 -9.82
C THR A 41 -1.13 9.20 -9.23
N LEU A 42 -0.10 9.81 -9.80
CA LEU A 42 1.27 9.77 -9.26
C LEU A 42 1.34 10.40 -7.87
N LEU A 43 0.72 11.57 -7.68
CA LEU A 43 0.67 12.26 -6.39
C LEU A 43 -0.08 11.43 -5.34
N LEU A 44 -1.21 10.82 -5.71
CA LEU A 44 -2.00 9.94 -4.85
C LEU A 44 -1.18 8.71 -4.43
N GLY A 45 -0.51 8.07 -5.39
CA GLY A 45 0.37 6.92 -5.13
C GLY A 45 1.50 7.28 -4.15
N ALA A 46 2.15 8.43 -4.35
CA ALA A 46 3.21 8.91 -3.47
C ALA A 46 2.71 9.26 -2.05
N LEU A 47 1.53 9.89 -1.94
CA LEU A 47 0.89 10.19 -0.66
C LEU A 47 0.54 8.91 0.10
N LEU A 48 -0.03 7.92 -0.59
CA LEU A 48 -0.39 6.63 0.00
C LEU A 48 0.85 5.84 0.43
N ASP A 49 1.92 5.83 -0.37
CA ASP A 49 3.19 5.22 0.03
C ASP A 49 3.74 5.89 1.29
N CYS A 50 3.82 7.23 1.30
CA CYS A 50 4.32 7.99 2.44
C CYS A 50 3.49 7.73 3.71
N LYS A 51 2.16 7.73 3.59
CA LYS A 51 1.23 7.43 4.69
C LYS A 51 1.41 6.01 5.22
N SER A 52 1.48 5.02 4.32
CA SER A 52 1.76 3.62 4.65
C SER A 52 3.08 3.49 5.41
N ARG A 53 4.14 4.22 5.02
CA ARG A 53 5.41 4.16 5.74
C ARG A 53 5.32 4.61 7.18
N ARG A 54 4.53 5.66 7.41
CA ARG A 54 4.36 6.23 8.74
C ARG A 54 3.54 5.31 9.63
N GLU A 55 2.48 4.69 9.08
CA GLU A 55 1.69 3.67 9.77
C GLU A 55 2.53 2.44 10.11
N GLU A 56 3.33 1.92 9.18
CA GLU A 56 4.22 0.78 9.47
C GLU A 56 5.23 1.08 10.56
N ARG A 57 5.78 2.29 10.61
CA ARG A 57 6.72 2.67 11.67
C ARG A 57 6.04 2.69 13.04
N LEU A 58 4.77 3.09 13.12
CA LEU A 58 3.97 2.99 14.34
C LEU A 58 3.65 1.54 14.69
N LEU A 59 3.27 0.73 13.70
CA LEU A 59 2.95 -0.69 13.87
C LEU A 59 4.18 -1.50 14.31
N LEU A 60 5.38 -1.19 13.81
CA LEU A 60 6.64 -1.79 14.26
C LEU A 60 6.92 -1.55 15.75
N VAL A 61 6.49 -0.41 16.29
CA VAL A 61 6.68 -0.04 17.71
C VAL A 61 5.61 -0.68 18.58
N GLN A 62 4.37 -0.78 18.09
CA GLN A 62 3.23 -1.27 18.88
C GLN A 62 3.01 -2.78 18.82
N LEU A 63 3.45 -3.46 17.75
CA LEU A 63 3.23 -4.88 17.51
C LEU A 63 4.54 -5.68 17.48
N PRO A 64 4.89 -6.39 18.57
CA PRO A 64 5.97 -7.36 18.53
C PRO A 64 5.63 -8.47 17.51
N GLY A 65 6.52 -8.71 16.53
CA GLY A 65 6.31 -9.67 15.42
C GLY A 65 5.94 -9.02 14.08
N TYR A 66 5.62 -7.72 14.05
CA TYR A 66 5.36 -6.99 12.79
C TYR A 66 6.58 -6.94 11.87
N ALA A 67 7.79 -6.95 12.44
CA ALA A 67 9.04 -6.99 11.69
C ALA A 67 9.20 -8.27 10.85
N ASP A 68 8.80 -9.42 11.40
CA ASP A 68 8.85 -10.70 10.67
C ASP A 68 7.78 -10.76 9.57
N TYR A 69 6.62 -10.15 9.82
CA TYR A 69 5.58 -9.97 8.81
C TYR A 69 6.05 -9.06 7.66
N CYS A 70 6.73 -7.95 7.96
CA CYS A 70 7.33 -7.06 6.95
C CYS A 70 8.40 -7.75 6.08
N ARG A 71 9.09 -8.77 6.62
CA ARG A 71 10.03 -9.59 5.85
C ARG A 71 9.34 -10.56 4.90
N ARG A 72 8.17 -11.08 5.29
CA ARG A 72 7.40 -12.06 4.48
C ARG A 72 6.56 -11.40 3.39
N VAL A 73 5.97 -10.23 3.67
CA VAL A 73 5.00 -9.59 2.78
C VAL A 73 5.54 -8.25 2.28
N LYS A 74 5.43 -7.99 0.98
CA LYS A 74 5.86 -6.74 0.32
C LYS A 74 4.79 -5.64 0.47
N ARG A 75 5.16 -4.37 0.26
CA ARG A 75 4.34 -3.23 0.70
C ARG A 75 3.19 -2.90 -0.25
N LEU A 76 3.49 -2.83 -1.54
CA LEU A 76 2.61 -2.21 -2.53
C LEU A 76 2.58 -2.97 -3.86
N ILE A 77 3.70 -3.59 -4.27
CA ILE A 77 3.76 -4.38 -5.50
C ILE A 77 4.37 -5.74 -5.15
N PRO A 78 3.65 -6.85 -5.33
CA PRO A 78 4.24 -8.17 -5.14
C PRO A 78 5.51 -8.27 -5.99
N TYR A 79 6.64 -8.63 -5.34
CA TYR A 79 7.99 -8.79 -5.91
C TYR A 79 8.81 -7.54 -6.25
N LEU A 80 8.22 -6.36 -6.47
CA LEU A 80 8.98 -5.13 -6.77
C LEU A 80 9.23 -4.27 -5.52
N TYR A 81 8.27 -4.24 -4.58
CA TYR A 81 8.28 -3.31 -3.44
C TYR A 81 7.32 -3.74 -2.32
#